data_AF-A0A538H4U2-F1
#
_entry.id   AF-A0A538H4U2-F1
#
_cell.length_a   1.000
_cell.length_b   1.000
_cell.length_c   1.000
_cell.angle_alpha   90.00
_cell.angle_beta   90.00
_cell.angle_gamma   90.00
#
_symmetry.space_group_name_H-M   'P 1'
#
loop_
_entity.id
_entity.type
_entity.pdbx_description
1 polymer ?
#
loop_
_entity_poly.entity_id
_entity_poly.type
_entity_poly.pdbx_seq_one_letter_code
_entity_poly.pdbx_strand_id
1 'polypeptide(L)'
;MARMSFLSRRRSEPPAPEPTEAAPAPHRRPLPPPARLRRERRTLLRVREERIRDLGGLVLEMYRRQGFRQDLVDEQCAELVSLEDRLHELDSLLAVSVSARHAAPAARCECGAPVLWGSHFCANCGRPHGDRPVVACASCGAAIPADAKFCASCGRPVATAEP
;
A
#
# COMPACT_ATOMS: atom_id res chain seq x y z
N MET A 1 -17.21 81.14 33.91
CA MET A 1 -15.95 80.46 33.52
C MET A 1 -15.60 79.45 34.60
N ALA A 2 -15.80 78.14 34.35
CA ALA A 2 -15.15 77.07 35.12
C ALA A 2 -15.41 75.69 34.49
N ARG A 3 -14.36 75.16 33.86
CA ARG A 3 -13.86 73.77 33.90
C ARG A 3 -14.80 72.63 33.49
N MET A 4 -14.64 72.19 32.23
CA MET A 4 -14.94 70.82 31.83
C MET A 4 -13.88 69.88 32.44
N SER A 5 -14.28 69.05 33.39
CA SER A 5 -13.48 67.94 33.89
C SER A 5 -13.96 66.66 33.21
N PHE A 6 -13.14 66.20 32.26
CA PHE A 6 -13.15 64.84 31.74
C PHE A 6 -12.97 63.85 32.91
N LEU A 7 -14.02 63.12 33.27
CA LEU A 7 -13.92 61.94 34.13
C LEU A 7 -14.60 60.74 33.43
N SER A 8 -13.77 60.04 32.67
CA SER A 8 -13.59 58.59 32.71
C SER A 8 -14.81 57.71 33.00
N ARG A 9 -15.55 57.33 31.96
CA ARG A 9 -16.14 55.98 31.90
C ARG A 9 -15.16 55.07 31.17
N ARG A 10 -14.30 54.38 31.94
CA ARG A 10 -13.60 53.19 31.44
C ARG A 10 -14.66 52.15 31.07
N ARG A 11 -14.77 51.80 29.78
CA ARG A 11 -15.38 50.54 29.37
C ARG A 11 -14.42 49.44 29.77
N SER A 12 -14.92 48.47 30.52
CA SER A 12 -14.23 47.20 30.76
C SER A 12 -14.21 46.41 29.44
N GLU A 13 -13.02 46.01 29.01
CA GLU A 13 -12.80 45.14 27.86
C GLU A 13 -13.08 43.68 28.27
N PRO A 14 -13.76 42.86 27.45
CA PRO A 14 -13.97 41.45 27.78
C PRO A 14 -12.63 40.68 27.74
N PRO A 15 -12.45 39.67 28.61
CA PRO A 15 -11.20 38.91 28.65
C PRO A 15 -11.00 38.10 27.35
N ALA A 16 -9.75 38.05 26.91
CA ALA A 16 -9.33 37.30 25.72
C ALA A 16 -9.62 35.79 25.87
N PRO A 17 -9.95 35.09 24.77
CA PRO A 17 -10.15 33.65 24.81
C PRO A 17 -8.82 32.94 25.10
N GLU A 18 -8.85 32.01 26.05
CA GLU A 18 -7.71 31.18 26.40
C GLU A 18 -7.26 30.28 25.23
N PRO A 19 -5.97 29.95 25.14
CA PRO A 19 -5.45 29.10 24.08
C PRO A 19 -6.01 27.69 24.24
N THR A 20 -6.85 27.29 23.29
CA THR A 20 -7.36 25.92 23.18
C THR A 20 -6.18 24.98 22.97
N GLU A 21 -5.94 24.08 23.94
CA GLU A 21 -4.96 23.01 23.82
C GLU A 21 -5.22 22.22 22.53
N ALA A 22 -4.20 22.20 21.66
CA ALA A 22 -4.26 21.49 20.40
C ALA A 22 -4.51 19.99 20.66
N ALA A 23 -5.56 19.45 20.03
CA ALA A 23 -5.87 18.04 20.08
C ALA A 23 -4.63 17.19 19.72
N PRO A 24 -4.40 16.06 20.42
CA PRO A 24 -3.23 15.22 20.19
C PRO A 24 -3.19 14.74 18.74
N ALA A 25 -2.01 14.84 18.13
CA ALA A 25 -1.79 14.41 16.75
C ALA A 25 -2.24 12.95 16.55
N PRO A 26 -2.93 12.62 15.43
CA PRO A 26 -3.45 11.28 15.22
C PRO A 26 -2.32 10.26 15.25
N HIS A 27 -2.40 9.30 16.17
CA HIS A 27 -1.49 8.17 16.23
C HIS A 27 -1.57 7.41 14.91
N ARG A 28 -0.52 7.50 14.10
CA ARG A 28 -0.42 6.74 12.84
C ARG A 28 -0.28 5.26 13.18
N ARG A 29 -1.39 4.53 13.14
CA ARG A 29 -1.38 3.08 13.31
C ARG A 29 -0.52 2.46 12.20
N PRO A 30 0.46 1.60 12.53
CA PRO A 30 1.31 1.00 11.52
C PRO A 30 0.50 0.13 10.56
N LEU A 31 0.80 0.26 9.26
CA LEU A 31 0.14 -0.51 8.21
C LEU A 31 0.41 -2.01 8.38
N PRO A 32 -0.59 -2.89 8.24
CA PRO A 32 -0.37 -4.33 8.31
C PRO A 32 0.60 -4.84 7.23
N PRO A 33 1.33 -5.95 7.47
CA PRO A 33 2.21 -6.53 6.47
C PRO A 33 1.46 -6.93 5.19
N PRO A 34 1.99 -6.66 3.98
CA PRO A 34 1.29 -6.92 2.72
C PRO A 34 1.01 -8.41 2.48
N ALA A 35 1.83 -9.31 3.04
CA ALA A 35 1.59 -10.75 2.96
C ALA A 35 0.31 -11.18 3.70
N ARG A 36 0.01 -10.57 4.85
CA ARG A 36 -1.23 -10.82 5.61
C ARG A 36 -2.44 -10.33 4.83
N LEU A 37 -2.39 -9.10 4.32
CA LEU A 37 -3.47 -8.50 3.51
C LEU A 37 -3.80 -9.36 2.29
N ARG A 38 -2.80 -9.86 1.55
CA ARG A 38 -3.01 -10.76 0.40
C ARG A 38 -3.61 -12.11 0.78
N ARG A 39 -3.25 -12.66 1.94
CA ARG A 39 -3.84 -13.92 2.43
C ARG A 39 -5.31 -13.71 2.78
N GLU A 40 -5.61 -12.68 3.56
CA GLU A 40 -6.98 -12.32 3.96
C GLU A 40 -7.87 -12.07 2.74
N ARG A 41 -7.40 -11.28 1.77
CA ARG A 41 -8.11 -11.02 0.51
C ARG A 41 -8.48 -12.31 -0.23
N ARG A 42 -7.53 -13.25 -0.38
CA ARG A 42 -7.78 -14.52 -1.07
C ARG A 42 -8.81 -15.37 -0.35
N THR A 43 -8.81 -15.37 0.98
CA THR A 43 -9.82 -16.06 1.78
C THR A 43 -11.20 -15.43 1.58
N LEU A 44 -11.31 -14.10 1.69
CA LEU A 44 -12.59 -13.40 1.55
C LEU A 44 -13.17 -13.52 0.13
N LEU A 45 -12.35 -13.57 -0.91
CA LEU A 45 -12.83 -13.81 -2.28
C LEU A 45 -13.55 -15.16 -2.41
N ARG A 46 -13.02 -16.22 -1.80
CA ARG A 46 -13.67 -17.54 -1.80
C ARG A 46 -14.99 -17.52 -1.04
N VAL A 47 -15.00 -16.89 0.14
CA VAL A 47 -16.22 -16.73 0.95
C VAL A 47 -17.28 -15.95 0.17
N ARG A 48 -16.91 -14.86 -0.52
CA ARG A 48 -17.82 -14.10 -1.37
C ARG A 48 -18.43 -14.97 -2.47
N GLU A 49 -17.60 -15.74 -3.18
CA GLU A 49 -18.08 -16.64 -4.24
C GLU A 49 -19.03 -17.71 -3.71
N GLU A 50 -18.74 -18.29 -2.54
CA GLU A 50 -19.62 -19.24 -1.86
C GLU A 50 -20.96 -18.59 -1.51
N ARG A 51 -20.95 -17.42 -0.87
CA ARG A 51 -22.16 -16.70 -0.47
C ARG A 51 -23.02 -16.24 -1.64
N ILE A 52 -22.42 -15.83 -2.76
CA ILE A 52 -23.17 -15.52 -3.99
C ILE A 52 -23.87 -16.77 -4.52
N ARG A 53 -23.20 -17.92 -4.50
CA ARG A 53 -23.77 -19.20 -4.93
C ARG A 53 -24.93 -19.62 -4.01
N ASP A 54 -24.74 -19.50 -2.70
CA ASP A 54 -25.75 -19.83 -1.69
C ASP A 54 -26.98 -18.93 -1.80
N LEU A 55 -26.78 -17.62 -2.00
CA LEU A 55 -27.87 -16.66 -2.24
C LEU A 55 -28.67 -17.05 -3.50
N GLY A 56 -27.99 -17.38 -4.60
CA GLY A 56 -28.66 -17.85 -5.81
C GLY A 56 -29.47 -19.14 -5.57
N GLY A 57 -28.91 -20.08 -4.82
CA GLY A 57 -29.61 -21.31 -4.43
C GLY A 57 -30.84 -21.03 -3.56
N LEU A 58 -30.72 -20.11 -2.61
CA LEU A 58 -31.82 -19.69 -1.73
C LEU A 58 -32.97 -19.09 -2.53
N VAL A 59 -32.67 -18.15 -3.44
CA VAL A 59 -33.68 -17.49 -4.29
C VAL A 59 -34.36 -18.51 -5.23
N LEU A 60 -33.59 -19.43 -5.79
CA LEU A 60 -34.13 -20.51 -6.62
C LEU A 60 -35.12 -21.40 -5.83
N GLU A 61 -34.77 -21.77 -4.60
CA GLU A 61 -35.65 -22.56 -3.74
C GLU A 61 -36.91 -21.81 -3.32
N MET A 62 -36.82 -20.50 -3.05
CA MET A 62 -38.00 -19.65 -2.80
C MET A 62 -38.95 -19.63 -3.99
N TYR A 63 -38.41 -19.48 -5.21
CA TYR A 63 -39.22 -19.50 -6.45
C TYR A 63 -39.94 -20.84 -6.62
N ARG A 64 -39.23 -21.96 -6.46
CA ARG A 64 -39.81 -23.31 -6.59
C ARG A 64 -40.95 -23.58 -5.62
N ARG A 65 -40.89 -23.00 -4.42
CA ARG A 65 -41.90 -23.17 -3.35
C ARG A 65 -43.00 -22.11 -3.38
N GLN A 66 -42.94 -21.16 -4.32
CA GLN A 66 -43.82 -20.00 -4.42
C GLN A 66 -43.96 -19.20 -3.11
N GLY A 67 -42.87 -19.11 -2.35
CA GLY A 67 -42.81 -18.38 -1.09
C GLY A 67 -41.59 -17.47 -1.06
N PHE A 68 -41.79 -16.19 -1.36
CA PHE A 68 -40.72 -15.20 -1.37
C PHE A 68 -40.65 -14.47 -0.03
N ARG A 69 -39.49 -14.52 0.63
CA ARG A 69 -39.23 -13.77 1.86
C ARG A 69 -38.15 -12.74 1.58
N GLN A 70 -38.59 -11.51 1.38
CA GLN A 70 -37.71 -10.40 1.03
C GLN A 70 -36.69 -10.10 2.14
N ASP A 71 -37.14 -10.04 3.39
CA ASP A 71 -36.27 -9.72 4.54
C ASP A 71 -35.03 -10.62 4.63
N LEU A 72 -35.22 -11.93 4.38
CA LEU A 72 -34.11 -12.89 4.39
C LEU A 72 -33.12 -12.65 3.24
N VAL A 73 -33.63 -12.27 2.06
CA VAL A 73 -32.76 -11.92 0.93
C VAL A 73 -31.97 -10.66 1.25
N ASP A 74 -32.61 -9.66 1.85
CA ASP A 74 -31.98 -8.40 2.22
C ASP A 74 -30.87 -8.60 3.27
N GLU A 75 -31.11 -9.44 4.29
CA GLU A 75 -30.09 -9.83 5.28
C GLU A 75 -28.87 -10.50 4.62
N GLN A 76 -29.09 -11.48 3.74
CA GLN A 76 -27.98 -12.17 3.06
C GLN A 76 -27.22 -11.25 2.09
N CYS A 77 -27.93 -10.34 1.41
CA CYS A 77 -27.30 -9.31 0.59
C CYS A 77 -26.48 -8.34 1.42
N ALA A 78 -26.94 -7.92 2.60
CA ALA A 78 -26.20 -7.04 3.49
C ALA A 78 -24.88 -7.69 3.97
N GLU A 79 -24.91 -8.99 4.31
CA GLU A 79 -23.68 -9.74 4.62
C GLU A 79 -22.71 -9.76 3.42
N LEU A 80 -23.21 -10.02 2.21
CA LEU A 80 -22.39 -10.00 0.98
C LEU A 80 -21.75 -8.63 0.73
N VAL A 81 -22.52 -7.56 0.86
CA VAL A 81 -22.02 -6.19 0.70
C VAL A 81 -20.91 -5.89 1.73
N SER A 82 -21.08 -6.33 2.98
CA SER A 82 -20.04 -6.15 4.01
C SER A 82 -18.72 -6.87 3.66
N LEU A 83 -18.80 -8.04 3.02
CA LEU A 83 -17.62 -8.76 2.52
C LEU A 83 -16.95 -8.01 1.36
N GLU A 84 -17.74 -7.43 0.45
CA GLU A 84 -17.25 -6.62 -0.67
C GLU A 84 -16.58 -5.34 -0.19
N ASP A 85 -17.16 -4.66 0.80
CA ASP A 85 -16.57 -3.46 1.42
C ASP A 85 -15.22 -3.79 2.06
N ARG A 86 -15.14 -4.92 2.78
CA ARG A 86 -13.87 -5.37 3.37
C ARG A 86 -12.83 -5.72 2.31
N LEU A 87 -13.23 -6.33 1.19
CA LEU A 87 -12.35 -6.60 0.06
C LEU A 87 -11.82 -5.30 -0.56
N HIS A 88 -12.69 -4.30 -0.71
CA HIS A 88 -12.31 -2.98 -1.22
C HIS A 88 -11.33 -2.25 -0.30
N GLU A 89 -11.54 -2.34 1.02
CA GLU A 89 -10.60 -1.82 2.02
C GLU A 89 -9.23 -2.49 1.90
N LEU A 90 -9.19 -3.83 1.79
CA LEU A 90 -7.94 -4.58 1.62
C LEU A 90 -7.21 -4.19 0.33
N ASP A 91 -7.94 -3.98 -0.77
CA ASP A 91 -7.37 -3.54 -2.04
C ASP A 91 -6.79 -2.13 -1.94
N SER A 92 -7.47 -1.23 -1.23
CA SER A 92 -6.97 0.12 -0.94
C SER A 92 -5.68 0.07 -0.10
N LEU A 93 -5.65 -0.73 0.97
CA LEU A 93 -4.45 -0.91 1.81
C LEU A 93 -3.28 -1.52 1.02
N LEU A 94 -3.57 -2.48 0.14
CA LEU A 94 -2.56 -3.08 -0.73
C LEU A 94 -2.01 -2.06 -1.73
N ALA A 95 -2.86 -1.24 -2.35
CA ALA A 95 -2.45 -0.18 -3.25
C ALA A 95 -1.49 0.79 -2.55
N VAL A 96 -1.84 1.27 -1.34
CA VAL A 96 -0.97 2.12 -0.53
C VAL A 96 0.37 1.43 -0.23
N SER A 97 0.35 0.14 0.13
CA SER A 97 1.57 -0.63 0.42
C SER A 97 2.50 -0.83 -0.80
N VAL A 98 1.95 -0.84 -2.01
CA VAL A 98 2.72 -0.93 -3.24
C VAL A 98 3.26 0.45 -3.61
N SER A 99 2.42 1.49 -3.58
CA SER A 99 2.83 2.86 -3.89
C SER A 99 3.93 3.37 -2.96
N ALA A 100 3.85 3.08 -1.65
CA ALA A 100 4.90 3.44 -0.70
C ALA A 100 6.26 2.80 -1.04
N ARG A 101 6.29 1.61 -1.65
CA ARG A 101 7.53 0.97 -2.13
C ARG A 101 8.08 1.59 -3.41
N HIS A 102 7.22 2.15 -4.25
CA HIS A 102 7.61 2.76 -5.52
C HIS A 102 7.83 4.28 -5.41
N ALA A 103 7.49 4.90 -4.28
CA ALA A 103 7.61 6.34 -4.06
C ALA A 103 9.05 6.82 -3.83
N ALA A 104 9.98 5.92 -3.48
CA ALA A 104 11.38 6.27 -3.49
C ALA A 104 11.81 6.53 -4.96
N PRO A 105 12.56 7.60 -5.25
CA PRO A 105 13.00 7.89 -6.61
C PRO A 105 13.91 6.77 -7.09
N ALA A 106 13.54 6.11 -8.19
CA ALA A 106 14.40 5.14 -8.85
C ALA A 106 15.76 5.80 -9.09
N ALA A 107 16.84 5.19 -8.60
CA ALA A 107 18.18 5.70 -8.83
C ALA A 107 18.37 5.88 -10.34
N ARG A 108 18.93 7.01 -10.77
CA ARG A 108 19.19 7.24 -12.20
C ARG A 108 20.58 6.73 -12.52
N CYS A 109 20.70 6.04 -13.64
CA CYS A 109 22.01 5.75 -14.22
C CYS A 109 22.59 7.04 -14.83
N GLU A 110 23.91 7.10 -14.98
CA GLU A 110 24.60 8.17 -15.74
C GLU A 110 24.05 8.33 -17.16
N CYS A 111 23.54 7.25 -17.77
CA CYS A 111 22.88 7.31 -19.08
C CYS A 111 21.46 7.96 -19.05
N GLY A 112 20.99 8.41 -17.89
CA GLY A 112 19.68 9.05 -17.69
C GLY A 112 18.50 8.09 -17.45
N ALA A 113 18.68 6.79 -17.73
CA ALA A 113 17.63 5.79 -17.54
C ALA A 113 17.35 5.50 -16.05
N PRO A 114 16.08 5.23 -15.67
CA PRO A 114 15.74 4.80 -14.32
C PRO A 114 16.27 3.38 -14.06
N VAL A 115 16.95 3.20 -12.94
CA VAL A 115 17.47 1.91 -12.47
C VAL A 115 16.45 1.30 -11.53
N LEU A 116 16.07 0.05 -11.80
CA LEU A 116 15.10 -0.66 -10.98
C LEU A 116 15.66 -0.93 -9.58
N TRP A 117 14.80 -0.90 -8.57
CA TRP A 117 15.17 -1.24 -7.21
C TRP A 117 15.75 -2.66 -7.16
N GLY A 118 17.02 -2.75 -6.76
CA GLY A 118 17.72 -4.02 -6.61
C GLY A 118 18.32 -4.61 -7.90
N SER A 119 18.37 -3.88 -9.01
CA SER A 119 19.16 -4.31 -10.18
C SER A 119 20.66 -4.03 -9.97
N HIS A 120 21.52 -4.96 -10.42
CA HIS A 120 22.99 -4.77 -10.42
C HIS A 120 23.48 -3.97 -11.63
N PHE A 121 22.70 -3.96 -12.71
CA PHE A 121 23.04 -3.32 -13.98
C PHE A 121 21.89 -2.45 -14.48
N CYS A 122 22.20 -1.40 -15.23
CA CYS A 122 21.21 -0.61 -15.94
C CYS A 122 20.64 -1.39 -17.13
N ALA A 123 19.31 -1.52 -17.20
CA ALA A 123 18.64 -2.20 -18.32
C ALA A 123 18.80 -1.48 -19.68
N ASN A 124 19.16 -0.20 -19.67
CA ASN A 124 19.33 0.59 -20.90
C ASN A 124 20.76 0.53 -21.44
N CYS A 125 21.77 0.71 -20.59
CA CYS A 125 23.17 0.82 -21.03
C CYS A 125 24.07 -0.35 -20.60
N GLY A 126 23.57 -1.30 -19.81
CA GLY A 126 24.32 -2.47 -19.34
C GLY A 126 25.41 -2.17 -18.31
N ARG A 127 25.61 -0.90 -17.93
CA ARG A 127 26.62 -0.52 -16.93
C ARG A 127 26.21 -0.98 -15.53
N PRO A 128 27.16 -1.40 -14.69
CA PRO A 128 26.88 -1.68 -13.29
C PRO A 128 26.45 -0.39 -12.57
N HIS A 129 25.52 -0.51 -11.62
CA HIS A 129 25.02 0.62 -10.85
C HIS A 129 24.90 0.26 -9.36
N GLY A 130 25.36 1.18 -8.50
CA GLY A 130 25.35 1.03 -7.04
C GLY A 130 26.56 0.27 -6.48
N ASP A 131 26.65 0.20 -5.16
CA ASP A 131 27.78 -0.40 -4.42
C ASP A 131 27.72 -1.93 -4.33
N ARG A 132 26.99 -2.59 -5.24
CA ARG A 132 26.82 -4.04 -5.22
C ARG A 132 27.98 -4.73 -5.93
N PRO A 133 28.50 -5.84 -5.38
CA PRO A 133 29.68 -6.48 -5.94
C PRO A 133 29.38 -7.08 -7.33
N VAL A 134 30.20 -6.68 -8.30
CA VAL A 134 30.18 -7.16 -9.68
C VAL A 134 31.57 -7.70 -9.98
N VAL A 135 31.65 -8.90 -10.56
CA VAL A 135 32.89 -9.57 -10.93
C VAL A 135 32.92 -9.84 -12.43
N ALA A 136 34.11 -9.96 -13.00
CA ALA A 136 34.27 -10.37 -14.40
C ALA A 136 34.25 -11.90 -14.49
N CYS A 137 33.51 -12.45 -15.45
CA CYS A 137 33.51 -13.88 -15.72
C CYS A 137 34.90 -14.33 -16.18
N ALA A 138 35.51 -15.30 -15.47
CA ALA A 138 36.84 -15.84 -15.81
C ALA A 138 36.92 -16.48 -17.21
N SER A 139 35.79 -16.90 -17.80
CA SER A 139 35.76 -17.54 -19.11
C SER A 139 35.52 -16.59 -20.29
N CYS A 140 34.74 -15.51 -20.11
CA CYS A 140 34.34 -14.64 -21.23
C CYS A 140 34.51 -13.13 -20.95
N GLY A 141 34.93 -12.76 -19.75
CA GLY A 141 35.11 -11.35 -19.34
C GLY A 141 33.82 -10.57 -19.08
N ALA A 142 32.64 -11.15 -19.31
CA ALA A 142 31.37 -10.46 -19.06
C ALA A 142 31.20 -10.10 -17.59
N ALA A 143 30.70 -8.89 -17.32
CA ALA A 143 30.36 -8.45 -15.98
C ALA A 143 29.14 -9.24 -15.46
N ILE A 144 29.29 -9.84 -14.29
CA ILE A 144 28.27 -10.68 -13.64
C ILE A 144 28.13 -10.27 -12.16
N PRO A 145 26.95 -10.41 -11.56
CA PRO A 145 26.81 -10.13 -10.14
C PRO A 145 27.60 -11.18 -9.34
N ALA A 146 28.22 -10.78 -8.23
CA ALA A 146 29.15 -11.64 -7.50
C ALA A 146 28.50 -12.90 -6.90
N ASP A 147 27.18 -12.89 -6.69
CA ASP A 147 26.38 -14.01 -6.23
C ASP A 147 25.83 -14.91 -7.38
N ALA A 148 26.18 -14.61 -8.63
CA ALA A 148 25.76 -15.44 -9.77
C ALA A 148 26.42 -16.83 -9.74
N LYS A 149 25.60 -17.88 -9.84
CA LYS A 149 26.08 -19.26 -10.01
C LYS A 149 26.53 -19.57 -11.44
N PHE A 150 25.97 -18.86 -12.43
CA PHE A 150 26.23 -19.04 -13.85
C PHE A 150 26.38 -17.70 -14.56
N CYS A 151 27.23 -17.65 -15.58
CA CYS A 151 27.38 -16.47 -16.40
C CYS A 151 26.20 -16.33 -17.37
N ALA A 152 25.46 -15.21 -17.28
CA ALA A 152 24.35 -14.92 -18.18
C ALA A 152 24.78 -14.73 -19.66
N SER A 153 26.06 -14.43 -19.91
CA SER A 153 26.58 -14.20 -21.26
C SER A 153 27.11 -15.47 -21.94
N CYS A 154 27.74 -16.40 -21.21
CA CYS A 154 28.40 -17.58 -21.79
C CYS A 154 27.91 -18.92 -21.24
N GLY A 155 27.01 -18.92 -20.25
CA GLY A 155 26.39 -20.12 -19.66
C GLY A 155 27.30 -20.94 -18.74
N ARG A 156 28.59 -20.61 -18.64
CA ARG A 156 29.53 -21.36 -17.78
C ARG A 156 29.29 -21.07 -16.29
N PRO A 157 29.50 -22.07 -15.41
CA PRO A 157 29.42 -21.86 -13.98
C PRO A 157 30.49 -20.86 -13.53
N VAL A 158 30.11 -20.01 -12.58
CA VAL A 158 31.01 -19.04 -11.96
C VAL A 158 31.58 -19.72 -10.73
N ALA A 159 32.90 -19.83 -10.64
CA ALA A 159 33.53 -20.29 -9.42
C ALA A 159 33.29 -19.22 -8.34
N THR A 160 32.35 -19.50 -7.44
CA THR A 160 32.11 -18.67 -6.26
C THR A 160 33.36 -18.75 -5.39
N ALA A 161 34.12 -17.65 -5.29
CA ALA A 161 35.06 -17.51 -4.20
C ALA A 161 34.22 -17.36 -2.92
N GLU A 162 34.15 -18.41 -2.11
CA GLU A 162 33.71 -18.29 -0.72
C GLU A 162 34.66 -17.34 0.02
N PRO A 163 34.16 -16.50 0.95
CA PRO A 163 35.00 -15.62 1.77
C PRO A 163 35.94 -16.39 2.71
#